data_AF-I3QE48-F1
#
_entry.id   AF-I3QE48-F1
#
_cell.length_a   1.000
_cell.length_b   1.000
_cell.length_c   1.000
_cell.angle_alpha   90.00
_cell.angle_beta   90.00
_cell.angle_gamma   90.00
#
_symmetry.space_group_name_H-M   'P 1'
#
loop_
_entity.id
_entity.type
_entity.pdbx_description
1 polymer ?
#
loop_
_entity_poly.entity_id
_entity_poly.type
_entity_poly.pdbx_seq_one_letter_code
_entity_poly.pdbx_strand_id
1 'polypeptide(L)'
;KYWGKRAGGEKLILPANDSFSITLSTHPFRTKTSVVLRDDLEEDTLILNGEKSDVRSTPRIQSVLDYVRSTCPDELKNKRVYIVSENNFPTAAGMASSASGYCALAAALVRVFNSTANVSMLARMGSGSACRSTLGGFVIWHKGEKEDGSDCVATQFVDENYWPEMQVLCAVLQGGKKNTSSTAGMQQSLQTSPLMPKRIATTVSERMRTVSEAIKARDFYTFAQ
;
A
#
# COMPACT_ATOMS: atom_id res chain seq x y z
N LYS A 1 1.18 5.99 -11.99
CA LYS A 1 0.97 4.56 -11.64
C LYS A 1 2.25 3.99 -11.03
N TYR A 2 2.13 3.11 -10.03
CA TYR A 2 3.25 2.33 -9.49
C TYR A 2 3.48 1.07 -10.32
N TRP A 3 4.66 0.95 -10.93
CA TRP A 3 5.08 -0.24 -11.68
C TRP A 3 6.61 -0.30 -11.73
N GLY A 4 7.21 -1.19 -10.95
CA GLY A 4 8.66 -1.37 -10.85
C GLY A 4 9.22 -0.85 -9.52
N LYS A 5 10.15 -1.60 -8.95
CA LYS A 5 10.92 -1.18 -7.77
C LYS A 5 12.32 -0.77 -8.22
N ARG A 6 12.88 0.29 -7.62
CA ARG A 6 14.27 0.67 -7.93
C ARG A 6 15.25 -0.38 -7.41
N ALA A 7 16.46 -0.41 -7.96
CA ALA A 7 17.52 -1.28 -7.48
C ALA A 7 17.76 -1.08 -5.97
N GLY A 8 17.90 -2.19 -5.23
CA GLY A 8 18.00 -2.19 -3.77
C GLY A 8 16.68 -1.95 -3.04
N GLY A 9 15.60 -1.70 -3.79
CA GLY A 9 14.28 -1.37 -3.27
C GLY A 9 13.34 -2.55 -3.07
N GLU A 10 13.74 -3.79 -3.37
CA GLU A 10 12.85 -4.95 -3.37
C GLU A 10 12.33 -5.29 -1.97
N LYS A 11 13.23 -5.28 -0.98
CA LYS A 11 12.91 -5.60 0.43
C LYS A 11 12.12 -4.48 1.09
N LEU A 12 12.53 -3.23 0.89
CA LEU A 12 11.91 -2.05 1.47
C LEU A 12 10.71 -1.53 0.66
N ILE A 13 10.45 -2.13 -0.50
CA ILE A 13 9.39 -1.78 -1.45
C ILE A 13 9.52 -0.32 -1.90
N LEU A 14 10.68 0.05 -2.43
CA LEU A 14 10.98 1.39 -2.93
C LEU A 14 10.69 1.46 -4.44
N PRO A 15 9.81 2.36 -4.91
CA PRO A 15 9.37 2.36 -6.29
C PRO A 15 10.40 3.05 -7.19
N ALA A 16 10.33 2.76 -8.49
CA ALA A 16 11.15 3.43 -9.50
C ALA A 16 10.70 4.87 -9.79
N ASN A 17 9.44 5.20 -9.49
CA ASN A 17 8.84 6.50 -9.77
C ASN A 17 7.71 6.80 -8.78
N ASP A 18 7.34 8.08 -8.66
CA ASP A 18 6.18 8.50 -7.85
C ASP A 18 4.87 7.91 -8.38
N SER A 19 3.86 7.85 -7.52
CA SER A 19 2.54 7.46 -7.98
C SER A 19 1.42 8.21 -7.28
N PHE A 20 0.38 8.52 -8.04
CA PHE A 20 -0.83 9.16 -7.57
C PHE A 20 -1.98 8.16 -7.47
N SER A 21 -2.86 8.31 -6.48
CA SER A 21 -4.16 7.63 -6.40
C SER A 21 -5.25 8.52 -5.80
N ILE A 22 -6.49 8.10 -6.00
CA ILE A 22 -7.67 8.56 -5.26
C ILE A 22 -7.99 7.48 -4.24
N THR A 23 -8.20 7.89 -2.98
CA THR A 23 -8.70 6.99 -1.93
C THR A 23 -10.21 6.85 -2.08
N LEU A 24 -10.69 5.60 -2.11
CA LEU A 24 -12.12 5.30 -2.23
C LEU A 24 -12.79 5.24 -0.86
N SER A 25 -14.11 5.39 -0.86
CA SER A 25 -14.94 5.16 0.32
C SER A 25 -14.71 3.76 0.90
N THR A 26 -14.75 3.66 2.23
CA THR A 26 -14.76 2.39 2.95
C THR A 26 -16.16 1.74 2.99
N HIS A 27 -17.15 2.34 2.33
CA HIS A 27 -18.50 1.81 2.19
C HIS A 27 -18.86 1.59 0.71
N PRO A 28 -19.46 0.45 0.34
CA PRO A 28 -19.78 -0.70 1.19
C PRO A 28 -18.58 -1.63 1.46
N PHE A 29 -17.50 -1.50 0.67
CA PHE A 29 -16.39 -2.46 0.68
C PHE A 29 -15.15 -1.91 1.37
N ARG A 30 -14.57 -2.71 2.28
CA ARG A 30 -13.35 -2.40 3.03
C ARG A 30 -12.67 -3.66 3.53
N THR A 31 -11.41 -3.49 3.94
CA THR A 31 -10.72 -4.45 4.81
C THR A 31 -10.87 -4.00 6.26
N LYS A 32 -11.14 -4.94 7.16
CA LYS A 32 -11.11 -4.75 8.61
C LYS A 32 -10.03 -5.65 9.18
N THR A 33 -9.19 -5.10 10.05
CA THR A 33 -8.16 -5.85 10.77
C THR A 33 -8.28 -5.56 12.25
N SER A 34 -8.28 -6.62 13.07
CA SER A 34 -8.20 -6.55 14.53
C SER A 34 -6.91 -7.23 14.97
N VAL A 35 -6.21 -6.62 15.93
CA VAL A 35 -4.96 -7.14 16.46
C VAL A 35 -5.03 -7.10 17.98
N VAL A 36 -4.55 -8.15 18.63
CA VAL A 36 -4.35 -8.19 20.08
C VAL A 36 -2.95 -8.70 20.38
N LEU A 37 -2.30 -8.06 21.35
CA LEU A 37 -1.02 -8.52 21.90
C LEU A 37 -1.28 -9.65 22.91
N ARG A 38 -0.45 -10.68 22.87
CA ARG A 38 -0.61 -11.90 23.66
C ARG A 38 0.73 -12.31 24.28
N ASP A 39 0.65 -12.83 25.50
CA ASP A 39 1.77 -13.43 26.24
C ASP A 39 1.72 -14.96 26.23
N ASP A 40 0.54 -15.52 25.97
CA ASP A 40 0.24 -16.96 25.98
C ASP A 40 0.45 -17.64 24.63
N LEU A 41 0.84 -16.88 23.60
CA LEU A 41 1.18 -17.42 22.29
C LEU A 41 2.69 -17.65 22.19
N GLU A 42 3.09 -18.76 21.59
CA GLU A 42 4.49 -19.02 21.24
C GLU A 42 4.91 -18.22 19.99
N GLU A 43 3.94 -18.00 19.08
CA GLU A 43 4.17 -17.45 17.74
C GLU A 43 3.07 -16.48 17.31
N ASP A 44 3.41 -15.59 16.38
CA ASP A 44 2.45 -14.69 15.75
C ASP A 44 1.44 -15.47 14.90
N THR A 45 0.16 -15.13 15.02
CA THR A 45 -0.94 -15.80 14.31
C THR A 45 -1.69 -14.81 13.43
N LEU A 46 -2.04 -15.23 12.21
CA LEU A 46 -2.93 -14.50 11.31
C LEU A 46 -4.09 -15.40 10.88
N ILE A 47 -5.31 -14.92 11.06
CA ILE A 47 -6.53 -15.43 10.43
C ILE A 47 -6.93 -14.46 9.31
N LEU A 48 -6.94 -14.92 8.07
CA LEU A 48 -7.33 -14.13 6.90
C LEU A 48 -8.60 -14.72 6.28
N ASN A 49 -9.70 -13.97 6.31
CA ASN A 49 -11.02 -14.42 5.82
C ASN A 49 -11.47 -15.77 6.42
N GLY A 50 -11.21 -15.99 7.71
CA GLY A 50 -11.56 -17.22 8.44
C GLY A 50 -10.53 -18.35 8.33
N GLU A 51 -9.52 -18.23 7.48
CA GLU A 51 -8.49 -19.26 7.30
C GLU A 51 -7.18 -18.86 8.00
N LYS A 52 -6.56 -19.82 8.70
CA LYS A 52 -5.24 -19.60 9.30
C LYS A 52 -4.20 -19.43 8.20
N SER A 53 -3.50 -18.31 8.21
CA SER A 53 -2.40 -18.01 7.31
C SER A 53 -1.06 -18.25 8.01
N ASP A 54 -0.10 -18.79 7.27
CA ASP A 54 1.24 -19.00 7.78
C ASP A 54 2.04 -17.68 7.76
N VAL A 55 2.17 -17.09 8.94
CA VAL A 55 2.87 -15.83 9.18
C VAL A 55 4.38 -15.99 8.92
N ARG A 56 4.96 -17.14 9.25
CA ARG A 56 6.41 -17.40 9.11
C ARG A 56 6.82 -17.55 7.66
N SER A 57 5.99 -18.20 6.84
CA SER A 57 6.24 -18.33 5.39
C SER A 57 5.78 -17.12 4.57
N THR A 58 5.35 -16.02 5.22
CA THR A 58 4.96 -14.78 4.54
C THR A 58 5.96 -13.63 4.81
N PRO A 59 7.00 -13.45 3.97
CA PRO A 59 8.09 -12.48 4.21
C PRO A 59 7.64 -11.03 4.41
N ARG A 60 6.55 -10.62 3.76
CA ARG A 60 5.99 -9.28 3.89
C ARG A 60 5.39 -9.01 5.26
N ILE A 61 4.71 -10.01 5.84
CA ILE A 61 4.16 -9.89 7.19
C ILE A 61 5.31 -9.88 8.20
N GLN A 62 6.31 -10.76 8.04
CA GLN A 62 7.53 -10.74 8.87
C GLN A 62 8.18 -9.36 8.84
N SER A 63 8.40 -8.78 7.65
CA SER A 63 9.02 -7.46 7.52
C SER A 63 8.24 -6.35 8.23
N VAL A 64 6.90 -6.40 8.20
CA VAL A 64 6.03 -5.47 8.90
C VAL A 64 6.13 -5.67 10.42
N LEU A 65 6.10 -6.90 10.90
CA LEU A 65 6.18 -7.22 12.33
C LEU A 65 7.56 -6.88 12.92
N ASP A 66 8.63 -7.17 12.19
CA ASP A 66 10.00 -6.84 12.61
C ASP A 66 10.18 -5.33 12.77
N TYR A 67 9.68 -4.54 11.80
CA TYR A 67 9.81 -3.08 11.84
C TYR A 67 8.95 -2.44 12.94
N VAL A 68 7.71 -2.90 13.13
CA VAL A 68 6.87 -2.33 14.19
C VAL A 68 7.44 -2.64 15.58
N ARG A 69 8.08 -3.81 15.76
CA ARG A 69 8.79 -4.18 17.00
C ARG A 69 10.08 -3.40 17.20
N SER A 70 10.82 -3.08 16.14
CA SER A 70 12.06 -2.30 16.29
C SER A 70 11.81 -0.83 16.69
N THR A 71 10.56 -0.37 16.56
CA THR A 71 10.15 1.02 16.78
C THR A 71 9.12 1.19 17.91
N CYS A 72 8.92 0.16 18.73
CA CYS A 72 8.02 0.18 19.89
C CYS A 72 8.78 0.19 21.24
N PRO A 73 8.08 0.49 22.36
CA PRO A 73 8.64 0.35 23.72
C PRO A 73 9.15 -1.07 24.00
N ASP A 74 10.21 -1.18 24.81
CA ASP A 74 10.89 -2.45 25.07
C ASP A 74 9.96 -3.51 25.69
N GLU A 75 9.02 -3.11 26.55
CA GLU A 75 8.04 -4.04 27.15
C GLU A 75 7.11 -4.71 26.14
N LEU A 76 6.95 -4.15 24.93
CA LEU A 76 6.06 -4.68 23.89
C LEU A 76 6.80 -5.49 22.83
N LYS A 77 8.13 -5.37 22.71
CA LYS A 77 8.94 -6.04 21.67
C LYS A 77 8.77 -7.56 21.64
N ASN A 78 8.65 -8.16 22.83
CA ASN A 78 8.54 -9.60 22.99
C ASN A 78 7.11 -10.14 22.91
N LYS A 79 6.09 -9.27 22.81
CA LYS A 79 4.70 -9.70 22.70
C LYS A 79 4.46 -10.39 21.35
N ARG A 80 3.64 -11.44 21.36
CA ARG A 80 3.11 -12.05 20.15
C ARG A 80 1.82 -11.37 19.73
N VAL A 81 1.49 -11.45 18.44
CA VAL A 81 0.25 -10.89 17.91
C VAL A 81 -0.70 -11.99 17.47
N TYR A 82 -1.98 -11.79 17.82
CA TYR A 82 -3.08 -12.49 17.18
C TYR A 82 -3.80 -11.51 16.26
N ILE A 83 -3.72 -11.75 14.96
CA ILE A 83 -4.27 -10.89 13.92
C ILE A 83 -5.47 -11.59 13.29
N VAL A 84 -6.59 -10.89 13.19
CA VAL A 84 -7.75 -11.31 12.38
C VAL A 84 -8.01 -10.23 11.34
N SER A 85 -7.94 -10.60 10.06
CA SER A 85 -8.18 -9.70 8.95
C SER A 85 -9.23 -10.28 8.01
N GLU A 86 -10.20 -9.46 7.65
CA GLU A 86 -11.27 -9.82 6.72
C GLU A 86 -11.47 -8.69 5.71
N ASN A 87 -11.98 -9.04 4.53
CA ASN A 87 -12.40 -8.07 3.55
C ASN A 87 -13.73 -8.50 2.94
N ASN A 88 -14.60 -7.54 2.65
CA ASN A 88 -15.92 -7.82 2.06
C ASN A 88 -15.98 -7.42 0.57
N PHE A 89 -14.84 -7.38 -0.13
CA PHE A 89 -14.85 -7.22 -1.59
C PHE A 89 -15.44 -8.49 -2.23
N PRO A 90 -16.26 -8.37 -3.29
CA PRO A 90 -16.76 -9.55 -3.99
C PRO A 90 -15.61 -10.43 -4.49
N THR A 91 -15.70 -11.73 -4.19
CA THR A 91 -14.72 -12.73 -4.64
C THR A 91 -14.57 -12.67 -6.16
N ALA A 92 -13.34 -12.77 -6.66
CA ALA A 92 -12.99 -12.66 -8.08
C ALA A 92 -13.18 -11.28 -8.75
N ALA A 93 -13.56 -10.21 -8.03
CA ALA A 93 -13.69 -8.87 -8.61
C ALA A 93 -12.35 -8.19 -8.97
N GLY A 94 -11.21 -8.82 -8.70
CA GLY A 94 -9.88 -8.27 -9.04
C GLY A 94 -9.51 -6.99 -8.29
N MET A 95 -10.25 -6.65 -7.23
CA MET A 95 -10.01 -5.48 -6.40
C MET A 95 -8.66 -5.60 -5.68
N ALA A 96 -7.99 -4.46 -5.44
CA ALA A 96 -6.68 -4.38 -4.79
C ALA A 96 -6.76 -4.64 -3.27
N SER A 97 -7.29 -5.80 -2.87
CA SER A 97 -7.51 -6.19 -1.47
C SER A 97 -6.24 -6.20 -0.63
N SER A 98 -5.07 -6.37 -1.25
CA SER A 98 -3.78 -6.29 -0.56
C SER A 98 -3.42 -4.87 -0.12
N ALA A 99 -3.85 -3.83 -0.85
CA ALA A 99 -3.57 -2.45 -0.49
C ALA A 99 -4.32 -2.05 0.79
N SER A 100 -5.64 -2.27 0.81
CA SER A 100 -6.46 -2.03 2.00
C SER A 100 -6.07 -2.96 3.16
N GLY A 101 -5.72 -4.22 2.87
CA GLY A 101 -5.25 -5.20 3.85
C GLY A 101 -4.02 -4.76 4.63
N TYR A 102 -2.93 -4.45 3.94
CA TYR A 102 -1.70 -4.02 4.60
C TYR A 102 -1.80 -2.63 5.23
N CYS A 103 -2.66 -1.75 4.70
CA CYS A 103 -2.95 -0.46 5.33
C CYS A 103 -3.65 -0.65 6.69
N ALA A 104 -4.72 -1.45 6.74
CA ALA A 104 -5.43 -1.73 7.99
C ALA A 104 -4.55 -2.46 9.00
N LEU A 105 -3.74 -3.43 8.54
CA LEU A 105 -2.77 -4.12 9.39
C LEU A 105 -1.73 -3.17 9.97
N ALA A 106 -1.10 -2.33 9.14
CA ALA A 106 -0.10 -1.38 9.62
C ALA A 106 -0.68 -0.41 10.65
N ALA A 107 -1.87 0.15 10.39
CA ALA A 107 -2.53 1.06 11.32
C ALA A 107 -2.85 0.39 12.67
N ALA A 108 -3.38 -0.84 12.63
CA ALA A 108 -3.68 -1.60 13.83
C ALA A 108 -2.40 -1.94 14.63
N LEU A 109 -1.35 -2.40 13.94
CA LEU A 109 -0.06 -2.74 14.57
C LEU A 109 0.60 -1.53 15.22
N VAL A 110 0.70 -0.40 14.51
CA VAL A 110 1.28 0.84 15.07
C VAL A 110 0.56 1.23 16.35
N ARG A 111 -0.77 1.13 16.36
CA ARG A 111 -1.59 1.46 17.53
C ARG A 111 -1.36 0.50 18.71
N VAL A 112 -1.43 -0.81 18.50
CA VAL A 112 -1.34 -1.78 19.61
C VAL A 112 0.08 -1.89 20.17
N PHE A 113 1.10 -1.69 19.34
CA PHE A 113 2.50 -1.66 19.79
C PHE A 113 2.93 -0.29 20.33
N ASN A 114 2.09 0.75 20.27
CA ASN A 114 2.49 2.13 20.55
C ASN A 114 3.80 2.50 19.81
N SER A 115 3.92 2.04 18.56
CA SER A 115 5.13 2.19 17.75
C SER A 115 5.22 3.62 17.20
N THR A 116 6.44 4.13 17.10
CA THR A 116 6.74 5.42 16.47
C THR A 116 6.75 5.36 14.94
N ALA A 117 6.53 4.18 14.35
CA ALA A 117 6.52 3.99 12.91
C ALA A 117 5.42 4.81 12.22
N ASN A 118 5.77 5.44 11.10
CA ASN A 118 4.79 6.04 10.21
C ASN A 118 3.95 4.94 9.53
N VAL A 119 2.61 5.02 9.64
CA VAL A 119 1.69 4.00 9.11
C VAL A 119 1.86 3.79 7.59
N SER A 120 2.10 4.86 6.82
CA SER A 120 2.34 4.76 5.38
C SER A 120 3.62 3.98 5.07
N MET A 121 4.72 4.27 5.78
CA MET A 121 5.98 3.54 5.63
C MET A 121 5.83 2.07 6.01
N LEU A 122 5.15 1.77 7.11
CA LEU A 122 4.93 0.39 7.53
C LEU A 122 4.04 -0.37 6.53
N ALA A 123 2.94 0.24 6.07
CA ALA A 123 2.05 -0.33 5.06
C ALA A 123 2.80 -0.61 3.74
N ARG A 124 3.72 0.28 3.35
CA ARG A 124 4.58 0.13 2.15
C ARG A 124 5.34 -1.20 2.17
N MET A 125 5.89 -1.60 3.32
CA MET A 125 6.67 -2.84 3.47
C MET A 125 5.84 -4.10 3.25
N GLY A 126 4.53 -4.03 3.51
CA GLY A 126 3.59 -5.10 3.20
C GLY A 126 3.17 -5.11 1.73
N SER A 127 2.76 -3.95 1.22
CA SER A 127 2.42 -3.75 -0.18
C SER A 127 2.62 -2.29 -0.58
N GLY A 128 3.36 -2.04 -1.65
CA GLY A 128 3.72 -0.67 -2.04
C GLY A 128 2.51 0.24 -2.22
N SER A 129 1.42 -0.24 -2.79
CA SER A 129 0.20 0.57 -2.95
C SER A 129 -0.56 0.85 -1.65
N ALA A 130 -0.33 0.05 -0.59
CA ALA A 130 -1.01 0.21 0.70
C ALA A 130 -0.65 1.52 1.40
N CYS A 131 0.56 2.06 1.18
CA CYS A 131 0.98 3.32 1.79
C CYS A 131 0.02 4.48 1.47
N ARG A 132 -0.55 4.50 0.25
CA ARG A 132 -1.47 5.56 -0.18
C ARG A 132 -2.87 5.43 0.40
N SER A 133 -3.25 4.26 0.90
CA SER A 133 -4.55 4.04 1.54
C SER A 133 -4.61 4.58 2.97
N THR A 134 -3.50 5.09 3.50
CA THR A 134 -3.44 5.64 4.86
C THR A 134 -4.08 7.03 5.00
N LEU A 135 -4.44 7.67 3.88
CA LEU A 135 -4.91 9.04 3.80
C LEU A 135 -6.13 9.14 2.88
N GLY A 136 -7.03 10.10 3.16
CA GLY A 136 -8.20 10.41 2.33
C GLY A 136 -7.86 11.26 1.09
N GLY A 137 -8.85 11.44 0.21
CA GLY A 137 -8.72 12.30 -0.96
C GLY A 137 -7.74 11.82 -2.02
N PHE A 138 -6.93 12.76 -2.53
CA PHE A 138 -5.91 12.50 -3.54
C PHE A 138 -4.55 12.34 -2.86
N VAL A 139 -3.87 11.22 -3.12
CA VAL A 139 -2.67 10.83 -2.37
C VAL A 139 -1.50 10.56 -3.31
N ILE A 140 -0.36 11.17 -3.02
CA ILE A 140 0.91 10.93 -3.70
C ILE A 140 1.73 9.96 -2.86
N TRP A 141 2.30 8.94 -3.49
CA TRP A 141 3.43 8.18 -2.95
C TRP A 141 4.71 8.69 -3.59
N HIS A 142 5.54 9.31 -2.76
CA HIS A 142 6.86 9.78 -3.13
C HIS A 142 7.84 8.61 -3.18
N LYS A 143 8.61 8.51 -4.25
CA LYS A 143 9.62 7.46 -4.41
C LYS A 143 10.71 7.56 -3.34
N GLY A 144 10.98 8.76 -2.85
CA GLY A 144 12.14 9.04 -2.03
C GLY A 144 13.46 8.79 -2.78
N GLU A 145 14.56 9.12 -2.14
CA GLU A 145 15.91 9.06 -2.69
C GLU A 145 16.85 8.29 -1.77
N LYS A 146 16.54 8.24 -0.47
CA LYS A 146 17.35 7.51 0.51
C LYS A 146 17.22 6.00 0.33
N GLU A 147 18.34 5.30 0.51
CA GLU A 147 18.40 3.84 0.39
C GLU A 147 17.65 3.12 1.52
N ASP A 148 17.61 3.73 2.71
CA ASP A 148 16.85 3.23 3.86
C ASP A 148 15.32 3.40 3.71
N GLY A 149 14.88 4.14 2.70
CA GLY A 149 13.48 4.42 2.43
C GLY A 149 12.79 5.30 3.46
N SER A 150 13.53 6.04 4.29
CA SER A 150 12.98 6.94 5.31
C SER A 150 12.18 8.12 4.74
N ASP A 151 12.41 8.46 3.47
CA ASP A 151 11.70 9.51 2.72
C ASP A 151 10.70 8.96 1.68
N CYS A 152 10.54 7.63 1.59
CA CYS A 152 9.64 6.97 0.66
C CYS A 152 8.24 6.79 1.28
N VAL A 153 7.50 7.89 1.38
CA VAL A 153 6.23 7.96 2.13
C VAL A 153 5.09 8.49 1.26
N ALA A 154 3.85 8.21 1.63
CA ALA A 154 2.68 8.83 1.05
C ALA A 154 2.31 10.13 1.76
N THR A 155 1.85 11.12 1.00
CA THR A 155 1.30 12.37 1.53
C THR A 155 -0.03 12.69 0.87
N GLN A 156 -0.92 13.32 1.62
CA GLN A 156 -2.18 13.82 1.10
C GLN A 156 -1.86 15.04 0.25
N PHE A 157 -2.31 15.03 -1.00
CA PHE A 157 -2.16 16.17 -1.90
C PHE A 157 -3.30 17.17 -1.65
N VAL A 158 -4.54 16.67 -1.64
CA VAL A 158 -5.74 17.37 -1.21
C VAL A 158 -6.68 16.35 -0.55
N ASP A 159 -7.49 16.80 0.41
CA ASP A 159 -8.44 15.95 1.12
C ASP A 159 -9.67 15.56 0.28
N GLU A 160 -10.50 14.70 0.85
CA GLU A 160 -11.74 14.22 0.24
C GLU A 160 -12.80 15.31 -0.01
N ASN A 161 -12.72 16.45 0.68
CA ASN A 161 -13.66 17.57 0.52
C ASN A 161 -13.20 18.55 -0.57
N TYR A 162 -11.98 18.39 -1.08
CA TYR A 162 -11.41 19.33 -2.04
C TYR A 162 -12.10 19.31 -3.41
N TRP A 163 -12.53 18.14 -3.89
CA TRP A 163 -13.21 18.00 -5.20
C TRP A 163 -14.39 17.02 -5.09
N PRO A 164 -15.48 17.41 -4.40
CA PRO A 164 -16.59 16.53 -4.05
C PRO A 164 -17.38 16.02 -5.28
N GLU A 165 -17.31 16.73 -6.41
CA GLU A 165 -17.93 16.33 -7.67
C GLU A 165 -17.23 15.12 -8.31
N MET A 166 -15.99 14.80 -7.92
CA MET A 166 -15.26 13.65 -8.44
C MET A 166 -15.90 12.34 -7.97
N GLN A 167 -16.25 11.47 -8.92
CA GLN A 167 -16.83 10.16 -8.64
C GLN A 167 -15.98 9.06 -9.27
N VAL A 168 -15.89 7.90 -8.60
CA VAL A 168 -15.16 6.74 -9.12
C VAL A 168 -16.11 5.56 -9.23
N LEU A 169 -16.23 5.02 -10.44
CA LEU A 169 -16.97 3.80 -10.72
C LEU A 169 -15.98 2.68 -11.06
N CYS A 170 -16.25 1.48 -10.56
CA CYS A 170 -15.51 0.28 -10.91
C CYS A 170 -16.46 -0.72 -11.59
N ALA A 171 -16.36 -0.82 -12.91
CA ALA A 171 -17.06 -1.85 -13.68
C ALA A 171 -16.30 -3.17 -13.53
N VAL A 172 -16.86 -4.11 -12.77
CA VAL A 172 -16.25 -5.43 -12.55
C VAL A 172 -16.50 -6.30 -13.79
N LEU A 173 -15.42 -6.73 -14.43
CA LEU A 173 -15.45 -7.62 -15.59
C LEU A 173 -14.97 -9.02 -15.21
N GLN A 174 -15.39 -10.03 -15.97
CA GLN A 174 -14.86 -11.38 -15.82
C GLN A 174 -13.37 -11.39 -16.19
N GLY A 175 -12.53 -11.71 -15.23
CA GLY A 175 -11.09 -11.88 -15.43
C GLY A 175 -10.69 -13.34 -15.27
N GLY A 176 -9.86 -13.84 -16.19
CA GLY A 176 -9.14 -15.09 -15.95
C GLY A 176 -8.20 -14.98 -14.75
N LYS A 177 -7.79 -16.12 -14.17
CA LYS A 177 -6.75 -16.15 -13.14
C LYS A 177 -5.49 -15.46 -13.69
N LYS A 178 -4.99 -14.44 -13.00
CA LYS A 178 -3.75 -13.77 -13.43
C LYS A 178 -2.60 -14.79 -13.42
N ASN A 179 -2.03 -15.07 -14.58
CA ASN A 179 -0.89 -15.97 -14.71
C ASN A 179 0.39 -15.41 -14.05
N THR A 180 0.51 -14.09 -13.96
CA THR A 180 1.68 -13.41 -13.39
C THR A 180 1.27 -12.47 -12.27
N SER A 181 1.89 -12.61 -11.10
CA SER A 181 1.68 -11.67 -9.99
C SER A 181 2.17 -10.27 -10.37
N SER A 182 1.54 -9.21 -9.85
CA SER A 182 2.00 -7.84 -10.11
C SER A 182 3.45 -7.62 -9.67
N THR A 183 3.89 -8.29 -8.61
CA THR A 183 5.27 -8.25 -8.12
C THR A 183 6.25 -8.78 -9.16
N ALA A 184 5.97 -9.96 -9.73
CA ALA A 184 6.82 -10.56 -10.75
C ALA A 184 6.76 -9.76 -12.06
N GLY A 185 5.55 -9.41 -12.51
CA GLY A 185 5.32 -8.70 -13.76
C GLY A 185 5.97 -7.31 -13.80
N MET A 186 5.96 -6.58 -12.67
CA MET A 186 6.56 -5.24 -12.64
C MET A 186 8.09 -5.27 -12.69
N GLN A 187 8.73 -6.29 -12.09
CA GLN A 187 10.18 -6.45 -12.17
C GLN A 187 10.59 -6.95 -13.55
N GLN A 188 9.84 -7.88 -14.14
CA GLN A 188 10.05 -8.30 -15.52
C GLN A 188 9.95 -7.11 -16.47
N SER A 189 8.94 -6.26 -16.30
CA SER A 189 8.79 -5.06 -17.13
C SER A 189 9.98 -4.12 -17.00
N LEU A 190 10.48 -3.91 -15.78
CA LEU A 190 11.65 -3.07 -15.54
C LEU A 190 12.91 -3.62 -16.23
N GLN A 191 13.05 -4.95 -16.28
CA GLN A 191 14.19 -5.63 -16.90
C GLN A 191 14.11 -5.69 -18.43
N THR A 192 12.91 -5.88 -18.99
CA THR A 192 12.78 -6.24 -20.42
C THR A 192 12.04 -5.23 -21.28
N SER A 193 11.28 -4.31 -20.70
CA SER A 193 10.51 -3.35 -21.50
C SER A 193 11.39 -2.18 -21.95
N PRO A 194 11.52 -1.91 -23.26
CA PRO A 194 12.28 -0.77 -23.75
C PRO A 194 11.61 0.58 -23.43
N LEU A 195 10.35 0.55 -22.96
CA LEU A 195 9.58 1.76 -22.62
C LEU A 195 9.82 2.23 -21.18
N MET A 196 10.31 1.35 -20.30
CA MET A 196 10.51 1.66 -18.89
C MET A 196 11.53 2.77 -18.62
N PRO A 197 12.70 2.81 -19.30
CA PRO A 197 13.68 3.89 -19.08
C PRO A 197 13.10 5.28 -19.32
N LYS A 198 12.46 5.53 -20.49
CA LYS A 198 11.84 6.82 -20.80
C LYS A 198 10.71 7.16 -19.83
N ARG A 199 9.87 6.15 -19.50
CA ARG A 199 8.77 6.30 -18.55
C ARG A 199 9.25 6.82 -17.20
N ILE A 200 10.30 6.20 -16.64
CA ILE A 200 10.84 6.55 -15.32
C ILE A 200 11.57 7.89 -15.36
N ALA A 201 12.38 8.12 -16.39
CA ALA A 201 13.23 9.31 -16.47
C ALA A 201 12.45 10.61 -16.70
N THR A 202 11.34 10.57 -17.46
CA THR A 202 10.66 11.79 -17.93
C THR A 202 9.14 11.73 -17.82
N THR A 203 8.52 10.68 -18.34
CA THR A 203 7.06 10.67 -18.52
C THR A 203 6.29 10.75 -17.20
N VAL A 204 6.77 10.08 -16.15
CA VAL A 204 6.07 10.12 -14.86
C VAL A 204 6.21 11.49 -14.20
N SER A 205 7.39 12.11 -14.17
CA SER A 205 7.56 13.43 -13.54
C SER A 205 6.75 14.50 -14.25
N GLU A 206 6.72 14.51 -15.58
CA GLU A 206 5.87 15.39 -16.38
C GLU A 206 4.39 15.22 -16.03
N ARG A 207 3.91 13.96 -16.01
CA ARG A 207 2.50 13.67 -15.69
C ARG A 207 2.15 13.97 -14.24
N MET A 208 3.09 13.79 -13.31
CA MET A 208 2.88 14.17 -11.91
C MET A 208 2.65 15.67 -11.79
N ARG A 209 3.38 16.50 -12.55
CA ARG A 209 3.13 17.95 -12.62
C ARG A 209 1.76 18.26 -13.23
N THR A 210 1.47 17.73 -14.42
CA THR A 210 0.20 17.96 -15.13
C THR A 210 -1.01 17.55 -14.29
N VAL A 211 -1.00 16.36 -13.68
CA VAL A 211 -2.13 15.89 -12.88
C VAL A 211 -2.27 16.69 -11.58
N SER A 212 -1.16 17.15 -10.99
CA SER A 212 -1.19 18.01 -9.80
C SER A 212 -1.81 19.37 -10.11
N GLU A 213 -1.45 19.98 -11.24
CA GLU A 213 -2.04 21.23 -11.73
C GLU A 213 -3.53 21.04 -12.04
N ALA A 214 -3.89 19.95 -12.74
CA ALA A 214 -5.28 19.63 -13.06
C ALA A 214 -6.15 19.42 -11.82
N ILE A 215 -5.66 18.67 -10.82
CA ILE A 215 -6.37 18.48 -9.55
C ILE A 215 -6.56 19.83 -8.85
N LYS A 216 -5.52 20.66 -8.74
CA LYS A 216 -5.62 21.99 -8.10
C LYS A 216 -6.59 22.93 -8.81
N ALA A 217 -6.71 22.81 -10.13
CA ALA A 217 -7.65 23.60 -10.91
C ALA A 217 -9.06 23.00 -10.98
N ARG A 218 -9.27 21.79 -10.42
CA ARG A 218 -10.46 20.96 -10.64
C ARG A 218 -10.78 20.81 -12.15
N ASP A 219 -9.74 20.75 -12.97
CA ASP A 219 -9.83 20.56 -14.41
C ASP A 219 -9.99 19.07 -14.70
N PHE A 220 -11.26 18.64 -14.83
CA PHE A 220 -11.60 17.25 -15.10
C PHE A 220 -11.04 16.76 -16.45
N TYR A 221 -11.03 17.62 -17.46
CA TYR A 221 -10.61 17.21 -18.81
C TYR A 221 -9.12 16.89 -18.85
N THR A 222 -8.29 17.75 -18.26
CA THR A 222 -6.85 17.48 -18.16
C THR A 222 -6.57 16.30 -17.23
N PHE A 223 -7.34 16.13 -16.16
CA PHE A 223 -7.22 14.98 -15.25
C PHE A 223 -7.58 13.63 -15.92
N ALA A 224 -8.60 13.63 -16.78
CA ALA A 224 -9.11 12.42 -17.41
C ALA A 224 -8.22 11.86 -18.53
N GLN A 225 -7.39 12.71 -19.15
CA GLN A 225 -6.43 12.35 -20.23
C GLN A 225 -5.18 11.64 -19.69
#